data_AF-U5QLZ6-F1
#
_entry.id   AF-U5QLZ6-F1
#
_cell.length_a   1.000
_cell.length_b   1.000
_cell.length_c   1.000
_cell.angle_alpha   90.00
_cell.angle_beta   90.00
_cell.angle_gamma   90.00
#
_symmetry.space_group_name_H-M   'P 1'
#
loop_
_entity.id
_entity.type
_entity.pdbx_description
1 polymer ?
#
loop_
_entity_poly.entity_id
_entity_poly.type
_entity_poly.pdbx_seq_one_letter_code
_entity_poly.pdbx_strand_id
1 'polypeptide(L)'
;MYTQQEKQSLSRERAPGRLLNPRFFDVGVVIIACIGIALVLTVFEPPRLVDAYDVFATPEVLPEWYLLPAFAIIKSLPAKIIGLVGLGALVAGLFALPFLPDLSKRVPGGPWLGRAAFIAIHLSVVLLGFLTLR
;
A
#
# COMPACT_ATOMS: atom_id res chain seq x y z
N MET A 1 22.79 53.19 14.22
CA MET A 1 21.91 52.26 14.97
C MET A 1 20.72 51.94 14.08
N TYR A 2 20.63 50.71 13.55
CA TYR A 2 19.50 50.30 12.71
C TYR A 2 18.22 50.16 13.54
N THR A 3 17.09 50.60 13.01
CA THR A 3 15.78 50.42 13.67
C THR A 3 15.36 48.96 13.60
N GLN A 4 14.57 48.49 14.58
CA GLN A 4 14.16 47.07 14.65
C GLN A 4 13.39 46.61 13.40
N GLN A 5 12.69 47.54 12.74
CA GLN A 5 11.99 47.26 11.49
C GLN A 5 12.93 47.01 10.32
N GLU A 6 14.04 47.75 10.26
CA GLU A 6 15.04 47.63 9.21
C GLU A 6 15.87 46.34 9.34
N LYS A 7 16.11 45.87 10.58
CA LYS A 7 16.67 44.53 10.83
C LYS A 7 15.73 43.41 10.35
N GLN A 8 14.42 43.58 10.50
CA GLN A 8 13.43 42.59 10.05
C GLN A 8 13.29 42.56 8.52
N SER A 9 13.33 43.72 7.84
CA SER A 9 13.31 43.76 6.37
C SER A 9 14.58 43.16 5.77
N LEU A 10 15.76 43.50 6.31
CA LEU A 10 17.04 42.92 5.89
C LEU A 10 17.12 41.41 6.13
N SER A 11 16.56 40.91 7.24
CA SER A 11 16.50 39.46 7.50
C SER A 11 15.55 38.72 6.55
N ARG A 12 14.52 39.39 6.03
CA ARG A 12 13.53 38.83 5.11
C ARG A 12 14.02 38.84 3.66
N GLU A 13 14.81 39.85 3.29
CA GLU A 13 15.46 39.99 1.97
C GLU A 13 16.70 39.09 1.85
N ARG A 14 17.44 38.89 2.96
CA ARG A 14 18.60 37.98 3.03
C ARG A 14 18.23 36.52 3.27
N ALA A 15 16.95 36.21 3.48
CA ALA A 15 16.52 34.83 3.60
C ALA A 15 16.78 34.14 2.24
N PRO A 16 17.70 33.15 2.17
CA PRO A 16 17.92 32.44 0.91
C PRO A 16 16.57 31.88 0.46
N GLY A 17 16.18 32.21 -0.78
CA GLY A 17 14.90 31.80 -1.36
C GLY A 17 14.69 30.33 -1.05
N ARG A 18 13.65 30.04 -0.24
CA ARG A 18 13.43 28.78 0.49
C ARG A 18 13.97 27.58 -0.30
N LEU A 19 15.22 27.19 -0.03
CA LEU A 19 15.86 26.06 -0.66
C LEU A 19 14.98 24.84 -0.42
N LEU A 20 14.85 23.95 -1.42
CA LEU A 20 14.01 22.77 -1.36
C LEU A 20 14.05 22.17 0.05
N ASN A 21 12.89 22.04 0.68
CA ASN A 21 12.76 21.50 2.04
C ASN A 21 13.63 20.23 2.16
N PRO A 22 14.52 20.10 3.15
CA PRO A 22 15.38 18.92 3.30
C PRO A 22 14.60 17.60 3.25
N ARG A 23 13.33 17.60 3.67
CA ARG A 23 12.42 16.46 3.53
C ARG A 23 12.22 15.96 2.09
N PHE A 24 12.27 16.83 1.07
CA PHE A 24 12.19 16.42 -0.33
C PHE A 24 13.45 15.69 -0.77
N PHE A 25 14.62 16.10 -0.25
CA PHE A 25 15.88 15.39 -0.50
C PHE A 25 15.85 14.01 0.16
N ASP A 26 15.41 13.92 1.41
CA ASP A 26 15.26 12.66 2.13
C ASP A 26 14.31 11.68 1.41
N VAL A 27 13.16 12.18 0.91
CA VAL A 27 12.22 11.40 0.10
C VAL A 27 12.87 10.92 -1.20
N GLY A 28 13.66 11.77 -1.87
CA GLY A 28 14.40 11.39 -3.08
C GLY A 28 15.39 10.25 -2.83
N VAL A 29 16.14 10.32 -1.73
CA VAL A 29 17.07 9.25 -1.33
C VAL A 29 16.34 7.93 -1.08
N VAL A 30 15.20 7.96 -0.38
CA VAL A 30 14.38 6.76 -0.13
C VAL A 30 13.86 6.16 -1.43
N ILE A 31 13.38 6.98 -2.36
CA ILE A 31 12.90 6.50 -3.67
C ILE A 31 14.04 5.80 -4.44
N ILE A 32 15.22 6.43 -4.49
CA ILE A 32 16.40 5.86 -5.15
C ILE A 32 16.79 4.53 -4.48
N ALA A 33 16.76 4.46 -3.15
CA ALA A 33 17.04 3.23 -2.42
C ALA A 33 16.02 2.11 -2.73
N CYS A 34 14.72 2.41 -2.75
CA CYS A 34 13.67 1.44 -3.11
C CYS A 34 13.85 0.91 -4.54
N ILE A 35 14.18 1.79 -5.50
CA ILE A 35 14.46 1.38 -6.89
C ILE A 35 15.71 0.50 -6.93
N GLY A 36 16.77 0.88 -6.21
CA GLY A 36 17.99 0.08 -6.11
C GLY A 36 17.70 -1.34 -5.59
N ILE A 37 16.91 -1.47 -4.53
CA ILE A 37 16.49 -2.77 -3.99
C ILE A 37 15.69 -3.56 -5.04
N ALA A 38 14.72 -2.93 -5.71
CA ALA A 38 13.93 -3.60 -6.74
C ALA A 38 14.80 -4.14 -7.88
N LEU A 39 15.77 -3.35 -8.36
CA LEU A 39 16.70 -3.76 -9.41
C LEU A 39 17.60 -4.91 -8.96
N VAL A 40 18.11 -4.85 -7.72
CA VAL A 40 18.92 -5.92 -7.14
C VAL A 40 18.12 -7.24 -7.10
N LEU A 41 16.85 -7.19 -6.65
CA LEU A 41 15.98 -8.36 -6.63
C LEU A 41 15.74 -8.94 -8.04
N THR A 42 15.55 -8.09 -9.06
CA THR A 42 15.39 -8.53 -10.46
C THR A 42 16.64 -9.21 -11.02
N VAL A 43 17.83 -8.81 -10.60
CA VAL A 43 19.08 -9.46 -11.02
C VAL A 43 19.25 -10.82 -10.34
N PHE A 44 18.81 -10.95 -9.07
CA PHE A 44 18.89 -12.22 -8.33
C PHE A 44 17.87 -13.26 -8.80
N GLU A 45 16.64 -12.85 -9.09
CA GLU A 45 15.59 -13.71 -9.63
C GLU A 45 15.18 -13.18 -11.02
N PRO A 46 15.83 -13.64 -12.11
CA PRO A 46 15.48 -13.22 -13.45
C PRO A 46 14.05 -13.68 -13.80
N PRO A 47 13.31 -12.93 -14.63
CA PRO A 47 11.95 -13.28 -15.00
C PRO A 47 11.92 -14.65 -15.69
N ARG A 48 10.98 -15.50 -15.26
CA ARG A 48 10.77 -16.81 -15.88
C ARG A 48 10.20 -16.59 -17.29
N LEU A 49 10.94 -17.01 -18.30
CA LEU A 49 10.42 -17.10 -19.66
C LEU A 49 9.42 -18.26 -19.67
N VAL A 50 8.17 -17.97 -20.01
CA VAL A 50 7.12 -18.98 -20.04
C VAL A 50 7.13 -19.65 -21.41
N ASP A 51 7.28 -20.96 -21.44
CA ASP A 51 7.14 -21.75 -22.67
C ASP A 51 5.70 -21.69 -23.18
N ALA A 52 5.51 -21.96 -24.47
CA ALA A 52 4.17 -22.02 -25.06
C ALA A 52 3.30 -23.02 -24.30
N TYR A 53 2.16 -22.55 -23.78
CA TYR A 53 1.24 -23.39 -23.02
C TYR A 53 0.66 -24.50 -23.90
N ASP A 54 0.70 -25.73 -23.39
CA ASP A 54 -0.05 -26.84 -23.96
C ASP A 54 -1.56 -26.59 -23.71
N VAL A 55 -2.36 -26.65 -24.76
CA VAL A 55 -3.80 -26.36 -24.72
C VAL A 55 -4.59 -27.50 -24.06
N PHE A 56 -3.98 -28.69 -23.92
CA PHE A 56 -4.63 -29.90 -23.40
C PHE A 56 -4.17 -30.30 -22.00
N ALA A 57 -3.03 -29.79 -21.54
CA ALA A 57 -2.55 -29.97 -20.18
C ALA A 57 -2.71 -28.65 -19.42
N THR A 58 -3.60 -28.63 -18.43
CA THR A 58 -3.73 -27.47 -17.53
C THR A 58 -2.72 -27.62 -16.39
N PRO A 59 -1.58 -26.89 -16.39
CA PRO A 59 -0.76 -26.80 -15.18
C PRO A 59 -1.60 -26.17 -14.05
N GLU A 60 -1.35 -26.57 -12.81
CA GLU A 60 -1.95 -25.91 -11.64
C GLU A 60 -1.32 -24.51 -11.48
N VAL A 61 -1.86 -23.52 -12.20
CA VAL A 61 -1.35 -22.15 -12.17
C VAL A 61 -1.93 -21.43 -10.96
N LEU A 62 -1.10 -21.26 -9.93
CA LEU A 62 -1.39 -20.30 -8.87
C LEU A 62 -1.12 -18.89 -9.40
N PRO A 63 -1.97 -17.91 -9.04
CA PRO A 63 -1.71 -16.53 -9.39
C PRO A 63 -0.57 -15.97 -8.52
N GLU A 64 -0.06 -14.80 -8.91
CA GLU A 64 1.01 -14.14 -8.18
C GLU A 64 0.66 -13.82 -6.73
N TRP A 65 1.68 -13.67 -5.90
CA TRP A 65 1.56 -13.56 -4.44
C TRP A 65 0.63 -12.43 -3.97
N TYR A 66 0.54 -11.33 -4.73
CA TYR A 66 -0.34 -10.20 -4.43
C TYR A 66 -1.81 -10.45 -4.81
N LEU A 67 -2.10 -11.47 -5.63
CA LEU A 67 -3.45 -11.89 -6.03
C LEU A 67 -3.97 -13.09 -5.23
N LEU A 68 -3.12 -13.78 -4.47
CA LEU A 68 -3.52 -14.92 -3.63
C LEU A 68 -4.71 -14.63 -2.70
N PRO A 69 -4.78 -13.48 -1.99
CA PRO A 69 -5.91 -13.21 -1.09
C PRO A 69 -7.24 -13.05 -1.86
N ALA A 70 -7.20 -12.45 -3.06
CA ALA A 70 -8.37 -12.33 -3.93
C ALA A 70 -8.83 -13.70 -4.46
N PHE A 71 -7.87 -14.54 -4.85
CA PHE A 71 -8.13 -15.92 -5.29
C PHE A 71 -8.73 -16.79 -4.17
N ALA A 72 -8.23 -16.63 -2.94
CA ALA A 72 -8.76 -17.28 -1.75
C ALA A 72 -10.24 -16.96 -1.50
N ILE A 73 -10.63 -15.69 -1.64
CA ILE A 73 -12.03 -15.24 -1.48
C ILE A 73 -12.92 -15.92 -2.53
N ILE A 74 -12.47 -16.02 -3.78
CA ILE A 74 -13.25 -16.66 -4.85
C ILE A 74 -13.35 -18.18 -4.62
N LYS A 75 -12.27 -18.85 -4.19
CA LYS A 75 -12.24 -20.31 -3.94
C LYS A 75 -13.05 -20.73 -2.71
N SER A 76 -13.09 -19.89 -1.69
CA SER A 76 -13.82 -20.16 -0.44
C SER A 76 -15.35 -20.05 -0.57
N LEU A 77 -15.84 -19.39 -1.61
CA LEU A 77 -17.27 -19.16 -1.82
C LEU A 77 -17.85 -20.19 -2.82
N PRO A 78 -18.93 -20.90 -2.48
CA PRO A 78 -19.48 -21.97 -3.31
C PRO A 78 -20.19 -21.48 -4.58
N ALA A 79 -20.56 -20.20 -4.64
CA ALA A 79 -21.28 -19.60 -5.76
C ALA A 79 -20.43 -18.57 -6.49
N LYS A 80 -20.37 -18.68 -7.83
CA LYS A 80 -19.57 -17.82 -8.71
C LYS A 80 -19.87 -16.32 -8.56
N ILE A 81 -21.14 -15.96 -8.36
CA ILE A 81 -21.56 -14.56 -8.21
C ILE A 81 -21.17 -13.99 -6.84
N ILE A 82 -21.24 -14.80 -5.78
CA ILE A 82 -20.89 -14.35 -4.42
C ILE A 82 -19.38 -14.10 -4.33
N GLY A 83 -18.57 -14.96 -4.96
CA GLY A 83 -17.12 -14.74 -5.08
C GLY A 83 -16.77 -13.41 -5.75
N LEU A 84 -17.43 -13.11 -6.88
CA LEU A 84 -17.24 -11.86 -7.59
C LEU A 84 -17.70 -10.63 -6.78
N VAL A 85 -18.87 -10.72 -6.14
CA VAL A 85 -19.38 -9.64 -5.28
C VAL A 85 -18.48 -9.43 -4.05
N GLY A 86 -17.93 -10.50 -3.47
CA GLY A 86 -16.97 -10.42 -2.37
C GLY A 86 -15.69 -9.67 -2.76
N LEU A 87 -15.19 -9.91 -3.98
CA LEU A 87 -14.05 -9.15 -4.51
C LEU A 87 -14.40 -7.66 -4.71
N GLY A 88 -15.58 -7.37 -5.26
CA GLY A 88 -16.08 -6.00 -5.41
C GLY A 88 -16.23 -5.28 -4.07
N ALA A 89 -16.73 -5.99 -3.05
CA ALA A 89 -16.88 -5.46 -1.70
C ALA A 89 -15.55 -5.14 -1.02
N LEU A 90 -14.50 -5.92 -1.28
CA LEU A 90 -13.14 -5.63 -0.78
C LEU A 90 -12.63 -4.29 -1.31
N VAL A 91 -12.70 -4.08 -2.64
CA VAL A 91 -12.24 -2.85 -3.28
C VAL A 91 -13.11 -1.66 -2.87
N ALA A 92 -14.44 -1.83 -2.88
CA ALA A 92 -15.38 -0.79 -2.47
C ALA A 92 -15.20 -0.42 -0.98
N GLY A 93 -14.91 -1.38 -0.11
CA GLY A 93 -14.64 -1.14 1.31
C GLY A 93 -13.39 -0.29 1.53
N LEU A 94 -12.30 -0.57 0.81
CA LEU A 94 -11.09 0.26 0.86
C LEU A 94 -11.34 1.67 0.31
N PHE A 95 -12.12 1.78 -0.77
CA PHE A 95 -12.48 3.08 -1.36
C PHE A 95 -13.40 3.90 -0.46
N ALA A 96 -14.24 3.25 0.34
CA ALA A 96 -15.15 3.91 1.27
C ALA A 96 -14.42 4.53 2.48
N LEU A 97 -13.25 4.01 2.87
CA LEU A 97 -12.48 4.46 4.06
C LEU A 97 -12.37 5.99 4.24
N PRO A 98 -11.97 6.80 3.23
CA PRO A 98 -11.87 8.25 3.38
C PRO A 98 -13.21 8.96 3.59
N PHE A 99 -14.33 8.32 3.22
CA PHE A 99 -15.68 8.87 3.38
C PHE A 99 -16.32 8.50 4.73
N LEU A 100 -15.73 7.57 5.48
CA LEU A 100 -16.24 7.20 6.80
C LEU A 100 -15.98 8.33 7.81
N PRO A 101 -16.95 8.62 8.70
CA PRO A 101 -16.76 9.62 9.75
C PRO A 101 -15.71 9.17 10.77
N ASP A 102 -14.94 10.12 11.31
CA ASP A 102 -13.93 9.85 12.33
C ASP A 102 -14.59 9.37 13.64
N LEU A 103 -14.56 8.05 13.85
CA LEU A 103 -15.06 7.38 15.05
C LEU A 103 -14.12 7.59 16.25
N SER A 104 -12.86 8.00 16.03
CA SER A 104 -11.85 8.16 17.08
C SER A 104 -12.23 9.23 18.11
N LYS A 105 -13.06 10.22 17.72
CA LYS A 105 -13.49 11.32 18.59
C LYS A 105 -14.86 11.09 19.24
N ARG A 106 -15.60 10.05 18.81
CA ARG A 106 -17.02 9.86 19.13
C ARG A 106 -17.29 8.78 20.17
N VAL A 107 -16.37 7.82 20.33
CA VAL A 107 -16.51 6.72 21.30
C VAL A 107 -15.26 6.56 22.17
N PRO A 108 -15.40 6.27 23.48
CA PRO A 108 -14.26 5.95 24.32
C PRO A 108 -13.54 4.70 23.79
N GLY A 109 -12.25 4.80 23.52
CA GLY A 109 -11.45 3.72 22.90
C GLY A 109 -11.45 3.70 21.36
N GLY A 110 -12.07 4.68 20.70
CA GLY A 110 -12.13 4.78 19.23
C GLY A 110 -10.78 4.65 18.47
N PRO A 111 -9.67 5.27 18.92
CA PRO A 111 -8.38 5.10 18.26
C PRO A 111 -7.84 3.67 18.31
N TRP A 112 -8.12 2.93 19.39
CA TRP A 112 -7.69 1.54 19.53
C TRP A 112 -8.54 0.61 18.67
N LEU A 113 -9.86 0.85 18.59
CA LEU A 113 -10.76 0.08 17.73
C LEU A 113 -10.37 0.19 16.24
N GLY A 114 -10.04 1.40 15.77
CA GLY A 114 -9.57 1.61 14.39
C GLY A 114 -8.26 0.88 14.09
N ARG A 115 -7.29 0.94 15.03
CA ARG A 115 -6.01 0.20 14.91
C ARG A 115 -6.22 -1.32 14.93
N ALA A 116 -7.10 -1.82 15.81
CA ALA A 116 -7.42 -3.23 15.89
C ALA A 116 -8.09 -3.73 14.60
N ALA A 117 -9.03 -2.96 14.03
CA ALA A 117 -9.65 -3.28 12.75
C ALA A 117 -8.62 -3.28 11.60
N PHE A 118 -7.72 -2.29 11.56
CA PHE A 118 -6.63 -2.24 10.59
C PHE A 118 -5.73 -3.47 10.68
N ILE A 119 -5.30 -3.84 11.89
CA ILE A 119 -4.46 -5.03 12.12
C ILE A 119 -5.23 -6.30 11.73
N ALA A 120 -6.50 -6.42 12.12
CA ALA A 120 -7.33 -7.58 11.78
C ALA A 120 -7.49 -7.76 10.26
N ILE A 121 -7.66 -6.67 9.50
CA ILE A 121 -7.72 -6.70 8.04
C ILE A 121 -6.38 -7.16 7.45
N HIS A 122 -5.25 -6.66 7.94
CA HIS A 122 -3.94 -7.09 7.42
C HIS A 122 -3.62 -8.55 7.78
N LEU A 123 -3.95 -8.96 9.00
CA LEU A 123 -3.80 -10.34 9.44
C LEU A 123 -4.69 -11.29 8.63
N SER A 124 -5.93 -10.90 8.32
CA SER A 124 -6.79 -11.73 7.48
C SER A 124 -6.22 -11.87 6.06
N VAL A 125 -5.73 -10.79 5.44
CA VAL A 125 -5.09 -10.86 4.11
C VAL A 125 -3.88 -11.79 4.10
N VAL A 126 -2.99 -11.68 5.09
CA VAL A 126 -1.82 -12.57 5.21
C VAL A 126 -2.24 -14.02 5.46
N LEU A 127 -3.23 -14.24 6.33
CA LEU A 127 -3.74 -15.56 6.65
C LEU A 127 -4.40 -16.22 5.45
N LEU A 128 -5.24 -15.50 4.69
CA LEU A 128 -5.85 -16.01 3.46
C LEU A 128 -4.80 -16.31 2.40
N GLY A 129 -3.78 -15.46 2.25
CA GLY A 129 -2.65 -15.72 1.34
C GLY A 129 -1.91 -17.00 1.72
N PHE A 130 -1.57 -17.16 3.00
CA PHE A 130 -0.88 -18.36 3.50
C PHE A 130 -1.71 -19.64 3.37
N LEU A 131 -3.01 -19.59 3.69
CA LEU A 131 -3.92 -20.73 3.56
C LEU A 131 -4.03 -21.24 2.11
N THR A 132 -3.87 -20.34 1.14
CA THR A 132 -4.01 -20.64 -0.28
C THR A 132 -2.75 -21.25 -0.89
N LEU A 133 -1.60 -21.04 -0.26
CA LEU A 133 -0.31 -21.62 -0.65
C LEU A 133 -0.12 -23.06 -0.14
N ARG A 134 -1.01 -23.54 0.73
CA ARG A 134 -0.99 -24.88 1.31
C ARG A 134 -2.01 -25.78 0.64
#